data_AF-A0A835LCH0-F1
#
_entry.id   AF-A0A835LCH0-F1
#
_cell.length_a   1.000
_cell.length_b   1.000
_cell.length_c   1.000
_cell.angle_alpha   90.00
_cell.angle_beta   90.00
_cell.angle_gamma   90.00
#
_symmetry.space_group_name_H-M   'P 1'
#
loop_
_entity.id
_entity.type
_entity.pdbx_description
1 polymer ?
#
loop_
_entity_poly.entity_id
_entity_poly.type
_entity_poly.pdbx_seq_one_letter_code
_entity_poly.pdbx_strand_id
1 'polypeptide(L)'
;REKTPSSSLRQESDEQESMERPTSVSRHRSMGEMKTPSEAEIDEFFSTAEKDEQRRFTDKFNFDIMKDLPLKGRYEWVRLKP
;
A
#
# COMPACT_ATOMS: atom_id res chain seq x y z
N ARG A 1 -41.48 11.06 -0.78
CA ARG A 1 -41.33 9.82 0.03
C ARG A 1 -40.23 9.01 -0.62
N GLU A 2 -38.98 9.31 -0.27
CA GLU A 2 -37.81 8.56 -0.74
C GLU A 2 -37.27 7.74 0.42
N LYS A 3 -36.90 6.49 0.14
CA LYS A 3 -36.64 5.46 1.15
C LYS A 3 -35.18 5.54 1.58
N THR A 4 -34.96 5.88 2.83
CA THR A 4 -33.69 5.73 3.55
C THR A 4 -33.21 4.28 3.43
N PRO A 5 -31.99 3.99 2.96
CA PRO A 5 -31.40 2.68 3.17
C PRO A 5 -31.01 2.58 4.65
N SER A 6 -31.67 1.66 5.36
CA SER A 6 -31.36 1.30 6.74
C SER A 6 -29.99 0.63 6.79
N SER A 7 -28.97 1.35 7.29
CA SER A 7 -27.69 0.76 7.67
C SER A 7 -27.87 0.10 9.04
N SER A 8 -27.99 -1.23 9.05
CA SER A 8 -27.91 -2.03 10.27
C SER A 8 -26.44 -2.42 10.48
N LEU A 9 -25.65 -1.51 11.05
CA LEU A 9 -24.33 -1.82 11.60
C LEU A 9 -24.44 -1.83 13.12
N ARG A 10 -24.61 -3.03 13.68
CA ARG A 10 -24.27 -3.40 15.05
C ARG A 10 -24.54 -4.89 15.21
N GLN A 11 -23.50 -5.71 15.39
CA GLN A 11 -23.12 -6.24 16.69
C GLN A 11 -21.86 -7.11 16.56
N GLU A 12 -20.93 -6.91 17.51
CA GLU A 12 -19.94 -7.84 18.10
C GLU A 12 -19.04 -8.70 17.16
N SER A 13 -17.74 -8.87 17.41
CA SER A 13 -17.09 -9.06 18.71
C SER A 13 -15.67 -8.49 18.71
N ASP A 14 -15.35 -7.84 19.83
CA ASP A 14 -14.00 -7.64 20.32
C ASP A 14 -13.31 -9.00 20.51
N GLU A 15 -12.48 -9.38 19.56
CA GLU A 15 -11.43 -10.38 19.76
C GLU A 15 -10.10 -9.70 19.45
N GLN A 16 -9.75 -8.73 20.29
CA GLN A 16 -8.36 -8.37 20.49
C GLN A 16 -7.64 -9.62 21.03
N GLU A 17 -7.15 -10.48 20.14
CA GLU A 17 -6.15 -11.48 20.49
C GLU A 17 -4.87 -10.72 20.84
N SER A 18 -4.86 -10.28 22.10
CA SER A 18 -3.70 -9.86 22.86
C SER A 18 -2.62 -10.90 22.64
N MET A 19 -1.64 -10.58 21.80
CA MET A 19 -0.44 -11.37 21.62
C MET A 19 0.22 -11.53 22.98
N GLU A 20 -0.09 -12.63 23.65
CA GLU A 20 0.47 -12.98 24.93
C GLU A 20 1.98 -13.02 24.75
N ARG A 21 2.67 -12.11 25.41
CA ARG A 21 4.13 -12.12 25.51
C ARG A 21 4.54 -13.43 26.19
N PRO A 22 5.25 -14.37 25.52
CA PRO A 22 5.97 -15.38 26.27
C PRO A 22 7.16 -14.69 26.93
N THR A 23 7.07 -14.53 28.25
CA THR A 23 8.17 -14.10 29.09
C THR A 23 9.36 -15.05 28.96
N SER A 24 10.53 -14.44 28.76
CA SER A 24 11.86 -14.95 29.11
C SER A 24 12.22 -16.36 28.63
N VAL A 25 12.70 -16.43 27.39
CA VAL A 25 14.00 -17.06 27.22
C VAL A 25 14.84 -16.04 26.48
N SER A 26 15.89 -15.55 27.15
CA SER A 26 16.98 -14.85 26.48
C SER A 26 17.64 -15.84 25.53
N ARG A 27 17.00 -16.10 24.40
CA ARG A 27 17.67 -16.53 23.21
C ARG A 27 18.28 -15.25 22.68
N HIS A 28 19.48 -14.94 23.16
CA HIS A 28 20.53 -14.53 22.22
C HIS A 28 20.58 -15.63 21.15
N ARG A 29 19.63 -15.62 20.21
CA ARG A 29 19.86 -16.14 18.89
C ARG A 29 21.07 -15.33 18.48
N SER A 30 22.23 -15.96 18.42
CA SER A 30 23.33 -15.42 17.65
C SER A 30 22.72 -15.09 16.31
N MET A 31 22.42 -13.80 16.10
CA MET A 31 21.97 -13.28 14.83
C MET A 31 23.23 -13.38 13.98
N GLY A 32 23.56 -14.60 13.54
CA GLY A 32 24.57 -14.80 12.51
C GLY A 32 24.17 -13.85 11.41
N GLU A 33 25.09 -12.94 11.09
CA GLU A 33 24.90 -11.77 10.23
C GLU A 33 23.69 -11.94 9.31
N MET A 34 22.56 -11.31 9.66
CA MET A 34 21.43 -11.26 8.74
C MET A 34 21.93 -10.48 7.53
N LYS A 35 22.22 -11.20 6.44
CA LYS A 35 22.63 -10.59 5.19
C LYS A 35 21.44 -9.82 4.63
N THR A 36 21.42 -8.53 4.88
CA THR A 36 20.50 -7.62 4.21
C THR A 36 20.88 -7.59 2.74
N PRO A 37 19.93 -7.80 1.80
CA PRO A 37 20.20 -7.61 0.39
C PRO A 37 20.69 -6.18 0.16
N SER A 38 21.54 -6.03 -0.85
CA SER A 38 22.02 -4.72 -1.29
C SER A 38 20.87 -3.88 -1.82
N GLU A 39 21.04 -2.56 -1.80
CA GLU A 39 20.08 -1.61 -2.36
C GLU A 39 19.74 -1.94 -3.82
N ALA A 40 20.74 -2.30 -4.63
CA ALA A 40 20.55 -2.69 -6.02
C ALA A 40 19.66 -3.93 -6.19
N GLU A 41 19.82 -4.94 -5.33
CA GLU A 41 18.98 -6.14 -5.36
C GLU A 41 17.53 -5.84 -4.96
N ILE A 42 17.34 -4.96 -3.98
CA ILE A 42 16.02 -4.52 -3.53
C ILE A 42 15.34 -3.72 -4.64
N ASP A 43 16.05 -2.77 -5.25
CA ASP A 43 15.53 -1.93 -6.32
C ASP A 43 15.15 -2.75 -7.56
N GLU A 44 15.98 -3.72 -7.95
CA GLU A 44 15.69 -4.59 -9.09
C GLU A 44 14.42 -5.41 -8.85
N PHE A 45 14.23 -5.90 -7.62
CA PHE A 45 13.02 -6.63 -7.23
C PHE A 45 11.75 -5.79 -7.39
N PHE A 46 11.75 -4.55 -6.89
CA PHE A 46 10.57 -3.68 -6.95
C PHE A 46 10.35 -3.01 -8.31
N SER A 47 11.41 -2.78 -9.09
CA SER A 47 11.36 -2.08 -10.39
C SER A 47 10.35 -2.68 -11.37
N THR A 48 10.15 -4.00 -11.36
CA THR A 48 9.21 -4.66 -12.27
C THR A 48 7.76 -4.36 -11.87
N ALA A 49 7.44 -4.53 -10.59
CA ALA A 49 6.10 -4.27 -10.08
C ALA A 49 5.73 -2.78 -10.18
N GLU A 50 6.68 -1.89 -9.90
CA GLU A 50 6.51 -0.45 -10.01
C GLU A 50 6.16 -0.02 -11.44
N LYS A 51 6.88 -0.55 -12.45
CA LYS A 51 6.60 -0.26 -13.87
C LYS A 51 5.21 -0.75 -14.28
N ASP A 52 4.81 -1.93 -13.85
CA ASP A 52 3.49 -2.49 -14.14
C ASP A 52 2.38 -1.64 -13.51
N GLU A 53 2.57 -1.19 -12.27
CA GLU A 53 1.62 -0.30 -11.58
C GLU A 53 1.56 1.07 -12.25
N GLN A 54 2.70 1.66 -12.61
CA GLN A 54 2.77 2.92 -13.35
C GLN A 54 2.03 2.82 -14.68
N ARG A 55 2.23 1.73 -15.43
CA ARG A 55 1.55 1.48 -16.71
C ARG A 55 0.04 1.36 -16.50
N ARG A 56 -0.42 0.56 -15.53
CA ARG A 56 -1.85 0.40 -15.22
C ARG A 56 -2.49 1.73 -14.83
N PHE A 57 -1.80 2.55 -14.03
CA PHE A 57 -2.29 3.86 -13.65
C PHE A 57 -2.38 4.79 -14.86
N THR A 58 -1.31 4.88 -15.65
CA THR A 58 -1.23 5.70 -16.86
C THR A 58 -2.35 5.34 -17.84
N ASP A 59 -2.54 4.06 -18.13
CA ASP A 59 -3.59 3.58 -19.05
C ASP A 59 -5.00 3.91 -18.54
N LYS A 60 -5.23 3.76 -17.23
CA LYS A 60 -6.55 4.00 -16.64
C LYS A 60 -6.88 5.47 -16.61
N PHE A 61 -5.92 6.31 -16.24
CA PHE A 61 -6.15 7.68 -15.81
C PHE A 61 -5.55 8.75 -16.71
N ASN A 62 -4.84 8.37 -17.77
CA ASN A 62 -4.09 9.28 -18.65
C ASN A 62 -3.25 10.29 -17.86
N PHE A 63 -2.49 9.81 -16.89
CA PHE A 63 -1.64 10.62 -16.03
C PHE A 63 -0.33 9.91 -15.73
N ASP A 64 0.79 10.61 -15.89
CA ASP A 64 2.12 10.12 -15.56
C ASP A 64 2.48 10.56 -14.13
N ILE A 65 2.34 9.64 -13.18
CA ILE A 65 2.61 9.88 -11.75
C ILE A 65 4.08 10.17 -11.45
N MET A 66 5.01 9.65 -12.26
CA MET A 66 6.44 9.85 -12.03
C MET A 66 6.88 11.25 -12.41
N LYS A 67 6.19 11.87 -13.38
CA LYS A 67 6.46 13.23 -13.82
C LYS A 67 5.50 14.26 -13.23
N ASP A 68 4.48 13.83 -12.51
CA ASP A 68 3.35 14.66 -12.05
C ASP A 68 2.72 15.43 -13.22
N LEU A 69 2.47 14.74 -14.34
CA LEU A 69 1.97 15.37 -15.57
C LEU A 69 0.72 14.66 -16.10
N PRO A 70 -0.36 15.42 -16.38
CA PRO A 70 -1.49 14.86 -17.08
C PRO A 70 -1.17 14.63 -18.54
N LEU A 71 -1.63 13.49 -19.04
CA LEU A 71 -1.57 13.10 -20.44
C LEU A 71 -2.92 13.34 -21.11
N LYS A 72 -2.88 13.50 -22.42
CA LYS A 72 -4.10 13.62 -23.23
C LYS A 72 -4.90 12.31 -23.15
N GLY A 73 -6.17 12.38 -22.76
CA GLY A 73 -7.01 11.19 -22.67
C GLY A 73 -8.44 11.50 -22.23
N ARG A 74 -9.03 10.55 -21.50
CA ARG A 74 -10.43 10.59 -21.05
C ARG A 74 -10.67 11.56 -19.91
N TYR A 75 -9.67 11.76 -19.05
CA TYR A 75 -9.75 12.61 -17.88
C TYR A 75 -8.99 13.91 -18.11
N GLU A 76 -9.55 15.01 -17.63
CA GLU A 76 -8.87 16.30 -17.56
C GLU A 76 -8.47 16.56 -16.10
N TRP A 77 -7.18 16.70 -15.85
CA TRP A 77 -6.64 16.90 -14.52
C TRP A 77 -6.45 18.38 -14.23
N VAL A 78 -7.00 18.85 -13.11
CA VAL A 78 -6.90 20.24 -12.66
C VAL A 78 -6.10 20.28 -11.37
N ARG A 79 -5.04 21.09 -11.33
CA ARG A 79 -4.26 21.32 -10.09
C ARG A 79 -5.02 22.30 -9.22
N LEU A 80 -5.37 21.88 -8.00
CA LEU A 80 -5.99 22.74 -7.01
C LEU A 80 -4.91 23.59 -6.34
N LYS A 81 -5.16 24.89 -6.18
CA LYS A 81 -4.35 25.75 -5.32
C LYS A 81 -4.87 25.60 -3.88
N PRO A 82 -4.00 25.40 -2.89
CA PRO A 82 -4.40 25.36 -1.49
C PRO A 82 -5.00 26.68 -1.02
#